data_AF-A0A661PB58-F1
#
_entry.id   AF-A0A661PB58-F1
#
_cell.length_a   1.000
_cell.length_b   1.000
_cell.length_c   1.000
_cell.angle_alpha   90.00
_cell.angle_beta   90.00
_cell.angle_gamma   90.00
#
_symmetry.space_group_name_H-M   'P 1'
#
loop_
_entity.id
_entity.type
_entity.pdbx_description
1 polymer ?
#
loop_
_entity_poly.entity_id
_entity_poly.type
_entity_poly.pdbx_seq_one_letter_code
_entity_poly.pdbx_strand_id
1 'polypeptide(L)'
;MSGLCGHGLTVTLALTLVACDGEKVERPDSGPASASPPPSAAVSAAPSNPLGAAVDEKPVVIRSILAHSRGGRALQLTFSTHELNCQDLRRRGTLLEVGETAFDITLAEQLTPDGKQAWAVTRVRLGKTSRQGNLGEATVSADDPNKTVRATVKLALRNPAGRGTPRSLQLNGEVTALGCGLMTGFQTSDARYQKELQVDLAGTPIAIHGATLTQSPKGMVLRLSSEPHTCSTGPVGADWAFAFTLSDQEAVTEAELSGYRLPRRLQSSIDEEGIAARLTTQSDGGIGTTVQLNGKATVGGYLLEVNGTARPKLCAPANSR
;
A
#
# COMPACT_ATOMS: atom_id res chain seq x y z
N MET A 1 11.49 -13.19 64.08
CA MET A 1 10.12 -13.19 64.64
C MET A 1 9.26 -12.35 63.71
N SER A 2 8.15 -12.94 63.22
CA SER A 2 7.00 -12.33 62.54
C SER A 2 7.29 -11.64 61.18
N GLY A 3 6.79 -12.05 60.01
CA GLY A 3 5.73 -12.98 59.65
C GLY A 3 4.66 -12.27 58.80
N LEU A 4 4.42 -12.79 57.57
CA LEU A 4 3.14 -12.77 56.81
C LEU A 4 2.68 -11.41 56.21
N CYS A 5 2.04 -11.27 55.04
CA CYS A 5 1.24 -12.18 54.21
C CYS A 5 1.40 -11.85 52.70
N GLY A 6 1.43 -12.89 51.86
CA GLY A 6 1.15 -12.80 50.43
C GLY A 6 -0.36 -12.82 50.15
N HIS A 7 -0.78 -12.24 49.03
CA HIS A 7 -2.13 -12.38 48.49
C HIS A 7 -2.01 -13.02 47.11
N GLY A 8 -2.33 -14.32 47.05
CA GLY A 8 -2.51 -15.05 45.80
C GLY A 8 -3.89 -14.72 45.23
N LEU A 9 -3.91 -14.15 44.03
CA LEU A 9 -5.14 -13.93 43.27
C LEU A 9 -5.43 -15.19 42.45
N THR A 10 -6.46 -15.93 42.83
CA THR A 10 -6.94 -17.11 42.09
C THR A 10 -7.99 -16.66 41.07
N VAL A 11 -7.66 -16.69 39.78
CA VAL A 11 -8.61 -16.42 38.69
C VAL A 11 -9.25 -17.74 38.28
N THR A 12 -10.57 -17.83 38.45
CA THR A 12 -11.38 -18.99 38.03
C THR A 12 -11.91 -18.72 36.63
N LEU A 13 -11.40 -19.44 35.61
CA LEU A 13 -11.97 -19.45 34.26
C LEU A 13 -13.11 -20.46 34.19
N ALA A 14 -14.34 -19.99 34.04
CA ALA A 14 -15.47 -20.83 33.66
C ALA A 14 -15.50 -20.95 32.12
N LEU A 15 -15.18 -22.14 31.59
CA LEU A 15 -15.41 -22.50 30.20
C LEU A 15 -16.85 -22.98 30.04
N THR A 16 -17.70 -22.18 29.40
CA THR A 16 -18.98 -22.65 28.85
C THR A 16 -18.76 -23.20 27.46
N LEU A 17 -18.80 -24.53 27.33
CA LEU A 17 -18.88 -25.25 26.06
C LEU A 17 -20.33 -25.17 25.56
N VAL A 18 -20.55 -24.42 24.47
CA VAL A 18 -21.80 -24.46 23.71
C VAL A 18 -21.63 -25.50 22.61
N ALA A 19 -22.34 -26.62 22.74
CA ALA A 19 -22.47 -27.61 21.68
C ALA A 19 -23.52 -27.12 20.66
N CYS A 20 -23.13 -26.98 19.40
CA CYS A 20 -24.07 -26.76 18.30
C CYS A 20 -24.52 -28.13 17.78
N ASP A 21 -25.79 -28.46 17.98
CA ASP A 21 -26.45 -29.59 17.35
C ASP A 21 -26.53 -29.39 15.84
N GLY A 22 -26.01 -30.37 15.09
CA GLY A 22 -26.04 -30.41 13.63
C GLY A 22 -27.37 -30.95 13.12
N GLU A 23 -28.15 -30.09 12.47
CA GLU A 23 -29.38 -30.48 11.77
C GLU A 23 -29.02 -31.15 10.43
N LYS A 24 -29.46 -32.41 10.25
CA LYS A 24 -29.33 -33.17 9.00
C LYS A 24 -30.23 -32.56 7.93
N VAL A 25 -29.64 -31.97 6.90
CA VAL A 25 -30.35 -31.57 5.68
C VAL A 25 -30.57 -32.80 4.80
N GLU A 26 -31.82 -33.21 4.66
CA GLU A 26 -32.28 -34.22 3.70
C GLU A 26 -32.09 -33.75 2.25
N ARG A 27 -31.59 -34.68 1.43
CA ARG A 27 -31.37 -34.53 -0.02
C ARG A 27 -32.70 -34.78 -0.74
N PRO A 28 -33.21 -33.85 -1.57
CA PRO A 28 -34.33 -34.16 -2.45
C PRO A 28 -33.86 -34.93 -3.68
N ASP A 29 -34.69 -35.88 -4.07
CA ASP A 29 -34.53 -36.84 -5.15
C ASP A 29 -34.32 -36.22 -6.55
N SER A 30 -33.54 -36.96 -7.32
CA SER A 30 -33.25 -36.83 -8.74
C SER A 30 -34.51 -36.87 -9.63
N GLY A 31 -34.78 -35.77 -10.32
CA GLY A 31 -35.70 -35.71 -11.46
C GLY A 31 -35.07 -36.13 -12.79
N PRO A 32 -35.88 -36.52 -13.79
CA PRO A 32 -35.41 -37.17 -15.02
C PRO A 32 -34.71 -36.22 -16.01
N ALA A 33 -33.82 -36.82 -16.79
CA ALA A 33 -32.92 -36.18 -17.76
C ALA A 33 -33.65 -35.34 -18.82
N SER A 34 -33.34 -34.04 -18.86
CA SER A 34 -33.75 -33.13 -19.93
C SER A 34 -32.74 -33.19 -21.07
N ALA A 35 -33.21 -33.60 -22.25
CA ALA A 35 -32.40 -33.72 -23.47
C ALA A 35 -31.77 -32.38 -23.87
N SER A 36 -30.45 -32.40 -24.12
CA SER A 36 -29.70 -31.24 -24.58
C SER A 36 -29.99 -30.93 -26.05
N PRO A 37 -30.24 -29.67 -26.42
CA PRO A 37 -30.30 -29.25 -27.83
C PRO A 37 -28.90 -29.26 -28.48
N PRO A 38 -28.81 -29.38 -29.81
CA PRO A 38 -27.55 -29.43 -30.54
C PRO A 38 -26.75 -28.12 -30.42
N PRO A 39 -25.41 -28.18 -30.53
CA PRO A 39 -24.55 -27.02 -30.36
C PRO A 39 -24.78 -26.00 -31.49
N SER A 40 -25.31 -24.84 -31.11
CA SER A 40 -25.33 -23.65 -31.95
C SER A 40 -23.89 -23.24 -32.24
N ALA A 41 -23.57 -23.10 -33.53
CA ALA A 41 -22.26 -22.68 -34.01
C ALA A 41 -21.78 -21.42 -33.28
N ALA A 42 -20.54 -21.48 -32.77
CA ALA A 42 -19.87 -20.36 -32.14
C ALA A 42 -19.70 -19.24 -33.18
N VAL A 43 -20.51 -18.20 -33.05
CA VAL A 43 -20.25 -16.92 -33.70
C VAL A 43 -18.96 -16.39 -33.07
N SER A 44 -17.87 -16.47 -33.82
CA SER A 44 -16.59 -15.86 -33.47
C SER A 44 -16.76 -14.35 -33.48
N ALA A 45 -17.17 -13.79 -32.33
CA ALA A 45 -17.15 -12.36 -32.11
C ALA A 45 -15.69 -11.92 -32.16
N ALA A 46 -15.36 -11.04 -33.12
CA ALA A 46 -14.08 -10.37 -33.13
C ALA A 46 -13.84 -9.73 -31.75
N PRO A 47 -12.66 -9.90 -31.12
CA PRO A 47 -12.38 -9.26 -29.85
C PRO A 47 -12.27 -7.76 -30.10
N SER A 48 -13.39 -7.04 -29.99
CA SER A 48 -13.37 -5.60 -29.76
C SER A 48 -12.86 -5.41 -28.34
N ASN A 49 -11.55 -5.53 -28.14
CA ASN A 49 -10.96 -5.21 -26.86
C ASN A 49 -11.13 -3.69 -26.68
N PRO A 50 -11.96 -3.22 -25.72
CA PRO A 50 -12.19 -1.78 -25.54
C PRO A 50 -10.94 -1.06 -25.01
N LEU A 51 -9.90 -1.81 -24.66
CA LEU A 51 -8.62 -1.31 -24.18
C LEU A 51 -7.64 -1.11 -25.35
N GLY A 52 -7.38 0.15 -25.70
CA GLY A 52 -6.27 0.51 -26.57
C GLY A 52 -4.96 0.53 -25.78
N ALA A 53 -4.01 -0.35 -26.13
CA ALA A 53 -2.68 -0.37 -25.54
C ALA A 53 -1.60 -0.33 -26.64
N ALA A 54 -0.60 0.53 -26.46
CA ALA A 54 0.56 0.59 -27.34
C ALA A 54 1.85 0.79 -26.54
N VAL A 55 2.89 0.04 -26.90
CA VAL A 55 4.24 0.16 -26.33
C VAL A 55 5.20 0.52 -27.45
N ASP A 56 5.98 1.58 -27.25
CA ASP A 56 6.90 2.10 -28.27
C ASP A 56 6.17 2.38 -29.61
N GLU A 57 4.97 2.96 -29.49
CA GLU A 57 4.08 3.30 -30.62
C GLU A 57 3.57 2.08 -31.42
N LYS A 58 3.84 0.86 -30.96
CA LYS A 58 3.32 -0.38 -31.54
C LYS A 58 2.13 -0.88 -30.72
N PRO A 59 0.97 -1.14 -31.35
CA PRO A 59 -0.15 -1.76 -30.68
C PRO A 59 0.24 -3.09 -30.04
N VAL A 60 -0.24 -3.34 -28.83
CA VAL A 60 -0.05 -4.61 -28.12
C VAL A 60 -1.40 -5.20 -27.75
N VAL A 61 -1.56 -6.51 -27.96
CA VAL A 61 -2.76 -7.23 -27.55
C VAL A 61 -2.56 -7.71 -26.12
N ILE A 62 -3.29 -7.09 -25.19
CA ILE A 62 -3.31 -7.53 -23.80
C ILE A 62 -4.17 -8.78 -23.67
N ARG A 63 -3.59 -9.85 -23.14
CA ARG A 63 -4.27 -11.14 -22.92
C ARG A 63 -4.69 -11.33 -21.47
N SER A 64 -3.96 -10.73 -20.53
CA SER A 64 -4.30 -10.78 -19.11
C SER A 64 -4.01 -9.47 -18.41
N ILE A 65 -4.80 -9.20 -17.38
CA ILE A 65 -4.63 -8.06 -16.48
C ILE A 65 -4.88 -8.58 -15.07
N LEU A 66 -3.88 -8.48 -14.21
CA LEU A 66 -3.94 -8.93 -12.82
C LEU A 66 -3.93 -7.71 -11.90
N ALA A 67 -4.82 -7.67 -10.92
CA ALA A 67 -4.88 -6.63 -9.91
C ALA A 67 -4.39 -7.16 -8.56
N HIS A 68 -3.53 -6.41 -7.88
CA HIS A 68 -3.11 -6.74 -6.52
C HIS A 68 -2.83 -5.47 -5.71
N SER A 69 -2.73 -5.61 -4.40
CA SER A 69 -2.26 -4.54 -3.50
C SER A 69 -0.99 -4.98 -2.76
N ARG A 70 -0.14 -4.00 -2.43
CA ARG A 70 1.06 -4.20 -1.58
C ARG A 70 0.83 -3.68 -0.15
N GLY A 71 -0.43 -3.50 0.24
CA GLY A 71 -0.83 -2.72 1.40
C GLY A 71 -1.51 -1.42 0.97
N GLY A 72 -2.29 -0.82 1.88
CA GLY A 72 -3.08 0.36 1.58
C GLY A 72 -4.17 0.13 0.52
N ARG A 73 -4.71 1.24 0.03
CA ARG A 73 -5.79 1.29 -0.98
C ARG A 73 -5.28 1.41 -2.42
N ALA A 74 -3.97 1.59 -2.62
CA ALA A 74 -3.40 1.62 -3.96
C ALA A 74 -3.52 0.24 -4.67
N LEU A 75 -3.97 0.26 -5.93
CA LEU A 75 -4.12 -0.92 -6.77
C LEU A 75 -2.99 -0.99 -7.78
N GLN A 76 -2.36 -2.14 -7.89
CA GLN A 76 -1.34 -2.43 -8.90
C GLN A 76 -1.95 -3.33 -9.95
N LEU A 77 -1.98 -2.84 -11.18
CA LEU A 77 -2.44 -3.60 -12.33
C LEU A 77 -1.24 -4.01 -13.17
N THR A 78 -1.08 -5.31 -13.35
CA THR A 78 -0.05 -5.92 -14.19
C THR A 78 -0.69 -6.38 -15.49
N PHE A 79 -0.25 -5.80 -16.60
CA PHE A 79 -0.73 -6.10 -17.95
C PHE A 79 0.28 -6.99 -18.65
N SER A 80 -0.20 -7.99 -19.38
CA SER A 80 0.66 -8.86 -20.18
C SER A 80 0.03 -9.24 -21.52
N THR A 81 0.90 -9.46 -22.51
CA THR A 81 0.56 -10.08 -23.79
C THR A 81 0.41 -11.60 -23.71
N HIS A 82 0.63 -12.21 -22.54
CA HIS A 82 0.45 -13.63 -22.26
C HIS A 82 -0.73 -13.84 -21.32
N GLU A 83 -1.29 -15.06 -21.31
CA GLU A 83 -2.29 -15.46 -20.34
C GLU A 83 -1.60 -15.75 -19.00
N LEU A 84 -2.06 -15.09 -17.95
CA LEU A 84 -1.46 -15.18 -16.62
C LEU A 84 -2.54 -15.42 -15.58
N ASN A 85 -2.13 -15.98 -14.46
CA ASN A 85 -2.93 -16.16 -13.26
C ASN A 85 -2.22 -15.56 -12.05
N CYS A 86 -2.90 -15.51 -10.91
CA CYS A 86 -2.36 -14.89 -9.70
C CYS A 86 -1.12 -15.56 -9.12
N GLN A 87 -0.87 -16.84 -9.43
CA GLN A 87 0.34 -17.56 -8.98
C GLN A 87 1.60 -17.08 -9.73
N ASP A 88 1.42 -16.49 -10.92
CA ASP A 88 2.53 -15.95 -11.73
C ASP A 88 3.09 -14.65 -11.15
N LEU A 89 2.30 -13.93 -10.34
CA LEU A 89 2.76 -12.74 -9.63
C LEU A 89 3.86 -13.09 -8.62
N ARG A 90 5.10 -12.85 -9.02
CA ARG A 90 6.25 -12.91 -8.10
C ARG A 90 6.17 -11.78 -7.08
N ARG A 91 6.92 -11.88 -5.96
CA ARG A 91 7.00 -10.89 -4.86
C ARG A 91 7.34 -9.43 -5.27
N ARG A 92 7.61 -9.16 -6.55
CA ARG A 92 7.90 -7.83 -7.11
C ARG A 92 7.12 -7.49 -8.38
N GLY A 93 6.10 -8.28 -8.73
CA GLY A 93 5.29 -8.11 -9.95
C GLY A 93 6.10 -8.24 -11.25
N THR A 94 7.30 -8.83 -11.23
CA THR A 94 8.09 -9.07 -12.45
C THR A 94 7.73 -10.42 -13.02
N LEU A 95 7.16 -10.42 -14.23
CA LEU A 95 6.93 -11.58 -15.07
C LEU A 95 8.00 -11.58 -16.16
N LEU A 96 8.52 -12.76 -16.50
CA LEU A 96 9.57 -12.91 -17.51
C LEU A 96 9.34 -14.23 -18.24
N GLU A 97 8.35 -14.26 -19.11
CA GLU A 97 8.35 -15.21 -20.22
C GLU A 97 9.12 -14.63 -21.42
N VAL A 98 9.74 -15.51 -22.21
CA VAL A 98 10.51 -15.10 -23.39
C VAL A 98 9.54 -14.51 -24.43
N GLY A 99 9.78 -13.26 -24.84
CA GLY A 99 8.91 -12.56 -25.81
C GLY A 99 7.69 -11.87 -25.18
N GLU A 100 7.51 -11.96 -23.87
CA GLU A 100 6.45 -11.26 -23.16
C GLU A 100 6.66 -9.75 -23.15
N THR A 101 5.61 -9.01 -23.50
CA THR A 101 5.53 -7.59 -23.13
C THR A 101 4.64 -7.46 -21.90
N ALA A 102 5.26 -7.11 -20.78
CA ALA A 102 4.58 -6.84 -19.52
C ALA A 102 4.90 -5.44 -18.99
N PHE A 103 3.91 -4.81 -18.37
CA PHE A 103 4.05 -3.55 -17.68
C PHE A 103 3.10 -3.46 -16.49
N ASP A 104 3.48 -2.68 -15.49
CA ASP A 104 2.69 -2.43 -14.30
C ASP A 104 2.24 -0.97 -14.28
N ILE A 105 1.01 -0.72 -13.87
CA ILE A 105 0.58 0.62 -13.45
C ILE A 105 0.09 0.55 -12.00
N THR A 106 0.21 1.66 -11.28
CA THR A 106 -0.43 1.82 -9.98
C THR A 106 -1.51 2.87 -10.08
N LEU A 107 -2.71 2.51 -9.66
CA LEU A 107 -3.84 3.39 -9.48
C LEU A 107 -3.93 3.73 -7.99
N ALA A 108 -4.12 5.01 -7.67
CA ALA A 108 -4.41 5.44 -6.32
C ALA A 108 -5.23 6.74 -6.33
N GLU A 109 -6.00 6.98 -5.27
CA GLU A 109 -6.63 8.26 -5.00
C GLU A 109 -5.54 9.28 -4.61
N GLN A 110 -5.03 10.01 -5.59
CA GLN A 110 -4.00 11.01 -5.36
C GLN A 110 -4.57 12.19 -4.57
N LEU A 111 -3.91 12.57 -3.48
CA LEU A 111 -4.23 13.77 -2.71
C LEU A 111 -3.52 14.98 -3.32
N THR A 112 -4.24 16.08 -3.47
CA THR A 112 -3.71 17.38 -3.86
C THR A 112 -3.48 18.26 -2.63
N PRO A 113 -2.64 19.32 -2.73
CA PRO A 113 -2.39 20.24 -1.61
C PRO A 113 -3.63 20.90 -0.99
N ASP A 114 -4.72 21.02 -1.74
CA ASP A 114 -6.00 21.57 -1.28
C ASP A 114 -6.93 20.53 -0.63
N GLY A 115 -6.44 19.31 -0.40
CA GLY A 115 -7.18 18.24 0.27
C GLY A 115 -8.09 17.42 -0.65
N LYS A 116 -8.19 17.77 -1.94
CA LYS A 116 -8.98 16.98 -2.89
C LYS A 116 -8.31 15.66 -3.23
N GLN A 117 -9.13 14.67 -3.54
CA GLN A 117 -8.69 13.32 -3.87
C GLN A 117 -9.33 12.87 -5.18
N ALA A 118 -8.52 12.32 -6.08
CA ALA A 118 -9.02 11.75 -7.34
C ALA A 118 -8.17 10.54 -7.73
N TRP A 119 -8.79 9.52 -8.32
CA TRP A 119 -8.07 8.38 -8.87
C TRP A 119 -7.17 8.84 -10.03
N ALA A 120 -5.93 8.39 -10.00
CA ALA A 120 -4.94 8.69 -11.03
C ALA A 120 -4.00 7.51 -11.23
N VAL A 121 -3.32 7.49 -12.38
CA VAL A 121 -2.17 6.62 -12.59
C VAL A 121 -0.97 7.27 -11.90
N THR A 122 -0.61 6.76 -10.72
CA THR A 122 0.44 7.36 -9.89
C THR A 122 1.83 6.79 -10.17
N ARG A 123 1.89 5.59 -10.75
CA ARG A 123 3.14 4.93 -11.10
C ARG A 123 2.97 4.09 -12.36
N VAL A 124 4.01 4.04 -13.17
CA VAL A 124 4.14 3.11 -14.29
C VAL A 124 5.50 2.43 -14.22
N ARG A 125 5.54 1.12 -14.43
CA ARG A 125 6.76 0.34 -14.61
C ARG A 125 6.71 -0.36 -15.96
N LEU A 126 7.71 -0.12 -16.79
CA LEU A 126 7.88 -0.75 -18.09
C LEU A 126 9.28 -1.37 -18.15
N GLY A 127 9.34 -2.70 -18.09
CA GLY A 127 10.59 -3.44 -17.92
C GLY A 127 11.34 -3.03 -16.64
N LYS A 128 12.61 -2.62 -16.80
CA LYS A 128 13.45 -2.14 -15.68
C LYS A 128 13.23 -0.68 -15.31
N THR A 129 12.43 0.05 -16.08
CA THR A 129 12.19 1.48 -15.86
C THR A 129 10.90 1.68 -15.06
N SER A 130 10.94 2.57 -14.08
CA SER A 130 9.76 2.96 -13.28
C SER A 130 9.70 4.47 -13.20
N ARG A 131 8.50 5.02 -13.30
CA ARG A 131 8.23 6.44 -13.08
C ARG A 131 7.05 6.58 -12.11
N GLN A 132 7.14 7.55 -11.21
CA GLN A 132 6.08 7.95 -10.29
C GLN A 132 5.74 9.42 -10.57
N GLY A 133 4.47 9.79 -10.48
CA GLY A 133 3.98 11.11 -10.87
C GLY A 133 2.46 11.14 -10.94
N ASN A 134 1.90 12.27 -11.35
CA ASN A 134 0.59 12.27 -11.99
C ASN A 134 0.81 11.91 -13.47
N LEU A 135 0.59 10.63 -13.83
CA LEU A 135 0.96 10.10 -15.15
C LEU A 135 -0.24 9.95 -16.08
N GLY A 136 -1.46 9.97 -15.55
CA GLY A 136 -2.68 9.76 -16.30
C GLY A 136 -3.91 9.78 -15.39
N GLU A 137 -5.07 9.82 -16.03
CA GLU A 137 -6.37 9.81 -15.37
C GLU A 137 -6.82 8.37 -15.14
N ALA A 138 -7.51 8.13 -14.02
CA ALA A 138 -8.17 6.86 -13.76
C ALA A 138 -9.50 7.08 -13.04
N THR A 139 -10.45 6.19 -13.28
CA THR A 139 -11.62 6.02 -12.42
C THR A 139 -11.73 4.54 -12.07
N VAL A 140 -12.00 4.22 -10.81
CA VAL A 140 -12.13 2.83 -10.34
C VAL A 140 -13.55 2.62 -9.87
N SER A 141 -14.24 1.63 -10.44
CA SER A 141 -15.62 1.29 -10.12
C SER A 141 -15.74 0.02 -9.27
N ALA A 142 -14.68 -0.78 -9.19
CA ALA A 142 -14.53 -1.89 -8.25
C ALA A 142 -13.06 -1.99 -7.82
N ASP A 143 -12.78 -1.83 -6.53
CA ASP A 143 -11.42 -1.66 -5.98
C ASP A 143 -10.99 -2.76 -4.99
N ASP A 144 -11.80 -3.80 -4.76
CA ASP A 144 -11.42 -4.93 -3.90
C ASP A 144 -10.36 -5.79 -4.62
N PRO A 145 -9.09 -5.81 -4.16
CA PRO A 145 -8.03 -6.53 -4.85
C PRO A 145 -8.24 -8.05 -4.80
N ASN A 146 -9.12 -8.58 -3.94
CA ASN A 146 -9.44 -10.01 -3.87
C ASN A 146 -10.52 -10.43 -4.88
N LYS A 147 -11.09 -9.47 -5.61
CA LYS A 147 -12.16 -9.68 -6.58
C LYS A 147 -11.80 -9.01 -7.90
N THR A 148 -12.66 -9.17 -8.90
CA THR A 148 -12.50 -8.46 -10.16
C THR A 148 -12.45 -6.95 -9.93
N VAL A 149 -11.36 -6.33 -10.39
CA VAL A 149 -11.16 -4.88 -10.36
C VAL A 149 -11.59 -4.31 -11.71
N ARG A 150 -12.33 -3.19 -11.68
CA ARG A 150 -12.79 -2.48 -12.88
C ARG A 150 -12.36 -1.02 -12.81
N ALA A 151 -11.74 -0.54 -13.88
CA ALA A 151 -11.27 0.84 -13.98
C ALA A 151 -11.33 1.35 -15.42
N THR A 152 -11.51 2.66 -15.59
CA THR A 152 -11.23 3.34 -16.86
C THR A 152 -9.90 4.06 -16.72
N VAL A 153 -8.98 3.86 -17.66
CA VAL A 153 -7.64 4.44 -17.60
C VAL A 153 -7.34 5.23 -18.86
N LYS A 154 -6.74 6.40 -18.70
CA LYS A 154 -6.19 7.21 -19.78
C LYS A 154 -4.77 7.64 -19.44
N LEU A 155 -3.80 7.05 -20.12
CA LEU A 155 -2.38 7.19 -19.88
C LEU A 155 -1.67 7.39 -21.22
N ALA A 156 -0.85 8.44 -21.28
CA ALA A 156 0.06 8.68 -22.40
C ALA A 156 1.44 9.03 -21.82
N LEU A 157 2.26 8.01 -21.63
CA LEU A 157 3.58 8.15 -21.04
C LEU A 157 4.65 8.07 -22.11
N ARG A 158 5.45 9.12 -22.23
CA ARG A 158 6.79 9.04 -22.80
C ARG A 158 7.78 9.02 -21.65
N ASN A 159 8.40 7.86 -21.43
CA ASN A 159 9.45 7.76 -20.44
C ASN A 159 10.75 8.24 -21.08
N PRO A 160 11.36 9.34 -20.58
CA PRO A 160 12.66 9.74 -21.10
C PRO A 160 13.63 8.56 -20.97
N ALA A 161 14.50 8.39 -21.96
CA ALA A 161 15.63 7.50 -21.84
C ALA A 161 16.33 7.78 -20.50
N GLY A 162 16.31 6.81 -19.59
CA GLY A 162 17.37 6.74 -18.59
C GLY A 162 18.69 6.40 -19.30
N ARG A 163 19.47 5.48 -18.72
CA ARG A 163 20.64 4.88 -19.41
C ARG A 163 20.27 3.87 -20.50
N GLY A 164 19.10 3.98 -21.13
CA GLY A 164 18.59 3.02 -22.10
C GLY A 164 17.65 3.69 -23.11
N THR A 165 17.18 2.93 -24.09
CA THR A 165 16.28 3.43 -25.14
C THR A 165 15.03 4.05 -24.52
N PRO A 166 14.61 5.26 -24.95
CA PRO A 166 13.33 5.82 -24.54
C PRO A 166 12.22 4.81 -24.81
N ARG A 167 11.26 4.72 -23.89
CA ARG A 167 10.11 3.82 -24.04
C ARG A 167 8.84 4.62 -23.92
N SER A 168 7.84 4.29 -24.72
CA SER A 168 6.51 4.89 -24.61
C SER A 168 5.46 3.85 -24.22
N LEU A 169 4.45 4.30 -23.48
CA LEU A 169 3.27 3.52 -23.15
C LEU A 169 2.04 4.39 -23.35
N GLN A 170 1.09 3.91 -24.15
CA GLN A 170 -0.25 4.48 -24.25
C GLN A 170 -1.24 3.42 -23.77
N LEU A 171 -2.17 3.82 -22.92
CA LEU A 171 -3.25 2.98 -22.44
C LEU A 171 -4.52 3.83 -22.36
N ASN A 172 -5.57 3.43 -23.06
CA ASN A 172 -6.84 4.15 -23.09
C ASN A 172 -7.99 3.16 -23.17
N GLY A 173 -8.91 3.22 -22.20
CA GLY A 173 -10.14 2.43 -22.22
C GLY A 173 -10.46 1.79 -20.88
N GLU A 174 -11.44 0.90 -20.92
CA GLU A 174 -11.88 0.12 -19.77
C GLU A 174 -10.96 -1.08 -19.53
N VAL A 175 -10.67 -1.32 -18.26
CA VAL A 175 -9.84 -2.39 -17.75
C VAL A 175 -10.68 -3.25 -16.82
N THR A 176 -10.71 -4.55 -17.10
CA THR A 176 -11.22 -5.57 -16.18
C THR A 176 -10.05 -6.47 -15.81
N ALA A 177 -9.68 -6.47 -14.52
CA ALA A 177 -8.53 -7.20 -14.01
C ALA A 177 -8.96 -8.30 -13.03
N LEU A 178 -8.28 -9.45 -13.09
CA LEU A 178 -8.45 -10.52 -12.12
C LEU A 178 -7.80 -10.11 -10.79
N GLY A 179 -8.57 -10.08 -9.71
CA GLY A 179 -8.06 -9.80 -8.37
C GLY A 179 -7.22 -10.93 -7.80
N CYS A 180 -6.00 -10.61 -7.39
CA CYS A 180 -5.02 -11.51 -6.80
C CYS A 180 -4.76 -11.23 -5.31
N GLY A 181 -5.53 -10.31 -4.72
CA GLY A 181 -5.49 -9.96 -3.31
C GLY A 181 -4.26 -9.16 -2.91
N LEU A 182 -3.89 -9.35 -1.65
CA LEU A 182 -2.70 -8.72 -1.04
C LEU A 182 -1.47 -9.60 -1.25
N MET A 183 -0.38 -9.02 -1.76
CA MET A 183 0.85 -9.76 -2.02
C MET A 183 1.54 -10.22 -0.73
N THR A 184 1.83 -11.52 -0.65
CA THR A 184 2.51 -12.16 0.48
C THR A 184 3.93 -11.61 0.65
N GLY A 185 4.22 -11.05 1.83
CA GLY A 185 5.47 -10.31 2.11
C GLY A 185 5.23 -8.87 2.56
N PHE A 186 4.04 -8.31 2.31
CA PHE A 186 3.58 -7.05 2.91
C PHE A 186 2.67 -7.28 4.13
N GLN A 187 2.18 -8.51 4.33
CA GLN A 187 1.28 -8.90 5.43
C GLN A 187 1.98 -9.30 6.75
N THR A 188 3.30 -9.21 6.86
CA THR A 188 4.03 -9.85 7.98
C THR A 188 4.22 -8.98 9.22
N SER A 189 3.58 -7.80 9.28
CA SER A 189 3.72 -6.92 10.44
C SER A 189 2.37 -6.78 11.13
N ASP A 190 2.32 -7.08 12.42
CA ASP A 190 1.15 -6.77 13.23
C ASP A 190 0.92 -5.25 13.22
N ALA A 191 -0.33 -4.86 12.98
CA ALA A 191 -0.73 -3.46 13.05
C ALA A 191 -0.50 -2.93 14.48
N ARG A 192 0.26 -1.85 14.60
CA ARG A 192 0.51 -1.16 15.88
C ARG A 192 -0.07 0.23 15.76
N TYR A 193 -1.37 0.31 15.97
CA TYR A 193 -2.11 1.55 15.82
C TYR A 193 -1.65 2.60 16.86
N GLN A 194 -1.28 3.78 16.37
CA GLN A 194 -0.79 4.89 17.19
C GLN A 194 -1.97 5.75 17.64
N LYS A 195 -2.81 5.22 18.53
CA LYS A 195 -4.08 5.83 18.98
C LYS A 195 -3.93 7.25 19.55
N GLU A 196 -2.78 7.54 20.13
CA GLU A 196 -2.47 8.82 20.78
C GLU A 196 -1.83 9.84 19.82
N LEU A 197 -1.67 9.50 18.54
CA LEU A 197 -1.10 10.39 17.53
C LEU A 197 -2.14 10.72 16.47
N GLN A 198 -2.35 12.01 16.27
CA GLN A 198 -3.13 12.58 15.18
C GLN A 198 -2.16 13.08 14.10
N VAL A 199 -2.44 12.71 12.86
CA VAL A 199 -1.71 13.17 11.67
C VAL A 199 -2.74 13.59 10.64
N ASP A 200 -2.68 14.85 10.23
CA ASP A 200 -3.50 15.40 9.16
C ASP A 200 -2.61 15.89 8.02
N LEU A 201 -2.98 15.54 6.79
CA LEU A 201 -2.28 15.99 5.59
C LEU A 201 -3.26 16.64 4.63
N ALA A 202 -3.05 17.92 4.34
CA ALA A 202 -3.97 18.74 3.56
C ALA A 202 -5.43 18.63 4.08
N GLY A 203 -5.60 18.65 5.40
CA GLY A 203 -6.90 18.50 6.07
C GLY A 203 -7.51 17.10 6.01
N THR A 204 -6.78 16.09 5.50
CA THR A 204 -7.21 14.69 5.53
C THR A 204 -6.58 13.98 6.73
N PRO A 205 -7.39 13.41 7.64
CA PRO A 205 -6.87 12.62 8.77
C PRO A 205 -6.32 11.28 8.29
N ILE A 206 -5.14 10.92 8.82
CA ILE A 206 -4.41 9.71 8.46
C ILE A 206 -4.17 8.87 9.71
N ALA A 207 -4.81 7.70 9.75
CA ALA A 207 -4.56 6.70 10.77
C ALA A 207 -3.14 6.12 10.59
N ILE A 208 -2.35 6.07 11.68
CA ILE A 208 -0.98 5.55 11.66
C ILE A 208 -0.94 4.15 12.27
N HIS A 209 -0.59 3.15 11.47
CA HIS A 209 -0.55 1.74 11.86
C HIS A 209 0.87 1.18 11.99
N GLY A 210 1.88 1.91 11.51
CA GLY A 210 3.29 1.56 11.63
C GLY A 210 4.11 2.72 12.17
N ALA A 211 4.94 2.45 13.17
CA ALA A 211 5.91 3.40 13.71
C ALA A 211 7.25 2.71 14.02
N THR A 212 8.34 3.27 13.50
CA THR A 212 9.72 2.82 13.74
C THR A 212 10.63 4.01 14.00
N LEU A 213 11.67 3.80 14.80
CA LEU A 213 12.66 4.81 15.14
C LEU A 213 14.05 4.22 14.91
N THR A 214 14.84 4.87 14.07
CA THR A 214 16.18 4.38 13.69
C THR A 214 17.20 5.49 13.85
N GLN A 215 18.37 5.16 14.41
CA GLN A 215 19.50 6.09 14.45
C GLN A 215 20.13 6.24 13.06
N SER A 216 20.38 7.49 12.65
CA SER A 216 21.07 7.85 11.42
C SER A 216 22.26 8.78 11.71
N PRO A 217 23.17 9.01 10.76
CA PRO A 217 24.26 9.99 10.93
C PRO A 217 23.79 11.42 11.19
N LYS A 218 22.54 11.76 10.82
CA LYS A 218 21.94 13.09 11.00
C LYS A 218 21.10 13.22 12.28
N GLY A 219 21.01 12.17 13.10
CA GLY A 219 20.12 12.11 14.26
C GLY A 219 19.13 10.95 14.18
N MET A 220 18.09 10.99 15.02
CA MET A 220 17.08 9.95 15.08
C MET A 220 16.02 10.16 14.00
N VAL A 221 15.63 9.10 13.28
CA VAL A 221 14.61 9.16 12.24
C VAL A 221 13.38 8.40 12.67
N LEU A 222 12.29 9.12 12.93
CA LEU A 222 10.97 8.54 13.18
C LEU A 222 10.28 8.30 11.85
N ARG A 223 9.90 7.05 11.57
CA ARG A 223 9.11 6.69 10.39
C ARG A 223 7.72 6.27 10.81
N LEU A 224 6.71 6.90 10.22
CA LEU A 224 5.30 6.58 10.40
C LEU A 224 4.69 6.14 9.08
N SER A 225 3.64 5.31 9.12
CA SER A 225 2.85 4.98 7.93
C SER A 225 1.43 4.58 8.23
N SER A 226 0.58 4.73 7.22
CA SER A 226 -0.81 4.23 7.25
C SER A 226 -0.90 2.71 7.29
N GLU A 227 0.13 2.01 6.83
CA GLU A 227 0.19 0.55 6.88
C GLU A 227 1.13 0.05 7.98
N PRO A 228 0.91 -1.16 8.52
CA PRO A 228 1.87 -1.81 9.41
C PRO A 228 3.23 -1.97 8.73
N HIS A 229 4.33 -1.77 9.47
CA HIS A 229 5.66 -2.08 8.97
C HIS A 229 6.64 -2.51 10.07
N THR A 230 7.71 -3.20 9.62
CA THR A 230 8.86 -3.58 10.44
C THR A 230 10.08 -2.69 10.18
N CYS A 231 11.07 -2.76 11.07
CA CYS A 231 12.39 -2.16 10.86
C CYS A 231 13.07 -2.58 9.54
N SER A 232 12.87 -3.82 9.10
CA SER A 232 13.54 -4.35 7.91
C SER A 232 12.84 -3.98 6.60
N THR A 233 11.52 -3.81 6.64
CA THR A 233 10.74 -3.52 5.43
C THR A 233 10.52 -2.02 5.24
N GLY A 234 10.49 -1.25 6.33
CA GLY A 234 10.05 0.15 6.29
C GLY A 234 8.61 0.28 5.77
N PRO A 235 8.15 1.51 5.48
CA PRO A 235 6.76 1.77 5.09
C PRO A 235 6.49 1.48 3.59
N VAL A 236 7.19 0.49 3.01
CA VAL A 236 7.01 0.13 1.60
C VAL A 236 5.61 -0.43 1.41
N GLY A 237 4.89 0.10 0.42
CA GLY A 237 3.52 -0.34 0.15
C GLY A 237 2.47 0.61 0.69
N ALA A 238 2.83 1.52 1.61
CA ALA A 238 1.85 2.36 2.27
C ALA A 238 1.24 3.42 1.35
N ASP A 239 -0.02 3.73 1.59
CA ASP A 239 -0.69 4.89 1.00
C ASP A 239 0.01 6.17 1.43
N TRP A 240 0.37 6.23 2.72
CA TRP A 240 1.05 7.36 3.36
C TRP A 240 2.23 6.87 4.18
N ALA A 241 3.36 7.54 4.02
CA ALA A 241 4.57 7.34 4.79
C ALA A 241 5.23 8.68 5.12
N PHE A 242 5.58 8.86 6.38
CA PHE A 242 6.19 10.06 6.92
C PHE A 242 7.55 9.68 7.49
N ALA A 243 8.57 10.51 7.26
CA ALA A 243 9.83 10.41 7.98
C ALA A 243 10.18 11.76 8.58
N PHE A 244 10.44 11.78 9.88
CA PHE A 244 10.87 12.97 10.62
C PHE A 244 12.29 12.75 11.11
N THR A 245 13.21 13.64 10.74
CA THR A 245 14.57 13.67 11.30
C THR A 245 14.55 14.56 12.53
N LEU A 246 14.88 13.98 13.68
CA LEU A 246 14.88 14.62 14.99
C LEU A 246 16.31 15.06 15.33
N SER A 247 16.46 16.32 15.76
CA SER A 247 17.71 16.82 16.31
C SER A 247 17.88 16.43 17.78
N ASP A 248 19.08 16.65 18.32
CA ASP A 248 19.38 16.48 19.75
C ASP A 248 18.67 17.52 20.63
N GLN A 249 18.10 18.56 20.04
CA GLN A 249 17.39 19.65 20.71
C GLN A 249 15.86 19.45 20.73
N GLU A 250 15.38 18.22 20.54
CA GLU A 250 13.94 17.91 20.56
C GLU A 250 13.11 18.66 19.48
N ALA A 251 13.71 18.90 18.31
CA ALA A 251 13.04 19.52 17.17
C ALA A 251 13.07 18.62 15.92
N VAL A 252 12.03 18.71 15.08
CA VAL A 252 12.07 18.14 13.73
C VAL A 252 12.86 19.09 12.84
N THR A 253 13.92 18.61 12.22
CA THR A 253 14.74 19.39 11.28
C THR A 253 14.40 19.13 9.82
N GLU A 254 13.82 17.96 9.54
CA GLU A 254 13.49 17.52 8.19
C GLU A 254 12.23 16.66 8.23
N ALA A 255 11.32 16.88 7.29
CA ALA A 255 10.16 16.01 7.07
C ALA A 255 10.14 15.51 5.62
N GLU A 256 9.92 14.21 5.45
CA GLU A 256 9.69 13.55 4.16
C GLU A 256 8.27 12.97 4.13
N LEU A 257 7.55 13.22 3.03
CA LEU A 257 6.29 12.57 2.70
C LEU A 257 6.50 11.64 1.50
N SER A 258 6.00 10.41 1.60
CA SER A 258 6.02 9.44 0.51
C SER A 258 4.80 8.51 0.59
N GLY A 259 4.63 7.65 -0.41
CA GLY A 259 3.48 6.74 -0.51
C GLY A 259 2.86 6.76 -1.91
N TYR A 260 1.87 5.91 -2.13
CA TYR A 260 1.22 5.78 -3.45
C TYR A 260 0.19 6.87 -3.74
N ARG A 261 -0.32 7.54 -2.71
CA ARG A 261 -1.33 8.60 -2.84
C ARG A 261 -0.71 10.00 -3.01
N LEU A 262 0.61 10.08 -3.09
CA LEU A 262 1.37 11.29 -3.40
C LEU A 262 1.95 11.24 -4.83
N PRO A 263 2.03 12.39 -5.52
CA PRO A 263 2.62 12.44 -6.87
C PRO A 263 4.07 11.98 -6.90
N ARG A 264 4.82 12.20 -5.82
CA ARG A 264 6.23 11.85 -5.69
C ARG A 264 6.60 11.89 -4.21
N ARG A 265 7.83 11.47 -3.91
CA ARG A 265 8.46 11.81 -2.64
C ARG A 265 8.61 13.33 -2.53
N LEU A 266 8.19 13.87 -1.40
CA LEU A 266 8.29 15.28 -1.04
C LEU A 266 9.15 15.38 0.21
N GLN A 267 9.95 16.43 0.30
CA GLN A 267 10.88 16.63 1.40
C GLN A 267 11.01 18.11 1.66
N SER A 268 11.11 18.52 2.91
CA SER A 268 11.29 19.92 3.29
C SER A 268 12.11 20.02 4.57
N SER A 269 12.95 21.05 4.66
CA SER A 269 13.55 21.46 5.93
C SER A 269 12.45 22.07 6.79
N ILE A 270 12.47 21.78 8.08
CA ILE A 270 11.53 22.32 9.05
C ILE A 270 12.29 23.29 9.94
N ASP A 271 11.73 24.47 10.12
CA ASP A 271 12.26 25.48 11.05
C ASP A 271 11.95 25.09 12.50
N GLU A 272 12.61 25.78 13.44
CA GLU A 272 12.44 25.50 14.88
C GLU A 272 11.00 25.72 15.38
N GLU A 273 10.21 26.53 14.67
CA GLU A 273 8.82 26.83 14.99
C GLU A 273 7.82 25.85 14.36
N GLY A 274 8.24 24.99 13.43
CA GLY A 274 7.35 24.13 12.65
C GLY A 274 6.77 22.97 13.47
N ILE A 275 7.58 21.94 13.73
CA ILE A 275 7.15 20.74 14.47
C ILE A 275 8.14 20.45 15.60
N ALA A 276 7.66 20.58 16.83
CA ALA A 276 8.39 20.16 18.03
C ALA A 276 8.35 18.64 18.19
N ALA A 277 9.43 18.03 18.66
CA ALA A 277 9.55 16.59 18.83
C ALA A 277 10.31 16.17 20.08
N ARG A 278 9.61 15.64 21.09
CA ARG A 278 10.24 15.17 22.33
C ARG A 278 10.42 13.66 22.34
N LEU A 279 11.66 13.20 22.42
CA LEU A 279 12.01 11.78 22.54
C LEU A 279 12.14 11.41 24.02
N THR A 280 11.40 10.40 24.47
CA THR A 280 11.57 9.84 25.82
C THR A 280 11.92 8.36 25.70
N THR A 281 13.04 7.99 26.32
CA THR A 281 13.53 6.61 26.38
C THR A 281 13.52 6.19 27.85
N GLN A 282 12.63 5.28 28.25
CA GLN A 282 12.66 4.75 29.61
C GLN A 282 13.70 3.61 29.69
N SER A 283 14.61 3.72 30.65
CA SER A 283 15.70 2.76 30.87
C SER A 283 15.27 1.51 31.65
N ASP A 284 14.11 1.55 32.32
CA ASP A 284 13.79 0.59 33.38
C ASP A 284 12.55 -0.24 33.04
N GLY A 285 12.75 -1.52 32.69
CA GLY A 285 11.72 -2.55 32.92
C GLY A 285 10.63 -2.75 31.86
N GLY A 286 10.70 -2.11 30.69
CA GLY A 286 9.97 -2.59 29.50
C GLY A 286 8.80 -1.74 28.98
N ILE A 287 8.66 -0.48 29.39
CA ILE A 287 7.75 0.46 28.73
C ILE A 287 8.56 1.29 27.74
N GLY A 288 8.23 1.14 26.45
CA GLY A 288 9.11 1.47 25.32
C GLY A 288 9.36 2.96 25.04
N THR A 289 10.19 3.21 24.03
CA THR A 289 10.47 4.54 23.49
C THR A 289 9.20 5.25 23.02
N THR A 290 9.05 6.51 23.39
CA THR A 290 7.95 7.38 22.90
C THR A 290 8.51 8.62 22.21
N VAL A 291 7.81 9.09 21.19
CA VAL A 291 8.09 10.36 20.52
C VAL A 291 6.81 11.20 20.53
N GLN A 292 6.84 12.31 21.25
CA GLN A 292 5.75 13.29 21.25
C GLN A 292 6.00 14.28 20.11
N LEU A 293 5.02 14.48 19.24
CA LEU A 293 5.05 15.42 18.14
C LEU A 293 3.97 16.48 18.35
N ASN A 294 4.29 17.75 18.08
CA ASN A 294 3.29 18.82 18.08
C ASN A 294 3.71 19.93 17.13
N GLY A 295 2.84 20.26 16.18
CA GLY A 295 3.03 21.42 15.32
C GLY A 295 2.47 21.23 13.91
N LYS A 296 2.83 22.17 13.05
CA LYS A 296 2.37 22.22 11.66
C LYS A 296 3.52 22.67 10.77
N ALA A 297 3.62 22.09 9.59
CA ALA A 297 4.59 22.52 8.59
C ALA A 297 4.06 22.34 7.17
N THR A 298 4.66 23.05 6.21
CA THR A 298 4.41 22.80 4.79
C THR A 298 5.50 21.89 4.24
N VAL A 299 5.12 20.71 3.75
CA VAL A 299 6.06 19.74 3.14
C VAL A 299 5.72 19.54 1.67
N GLY A 300 6.57 20.07 0.80
CA GLY A 300 6.37 20.00 -0.66
C GLY A 300 5.04 20.60 -1.13
N GLY A 301 4.55 21.63 -0.43
CA GLY A 301 3.28 22.31 -0.71
C GLY A 301 2.07 21.76 0.05
N TYR A 302 2.21 20.66 0.80
CA TYR A 302 1.12 20.08 1.60
C TYR A 302 1.23 20.57 3.04
N LEU A 303 0.13 21.09 3.59
CA LEU A 303 0.04 21.35 5.02
C LEU A 303 0.01 20.02 5.77
N LEU A 304 0.99 19.80 6.62
CA LEU A 304 1.10 18.65 7.53
C LEU A 304 0.87 19.15 8.94
N GLU A 305 -0.08 18.55 9.65
CA GLU A 305 -0.33 18.80 11.07
C GLU A 305 -0.11 17.50 11.84
N VAL A 306 0.62 17.57 12.93
CA VAL A 306 0.88 16.42 13.80
C VAL A 306 0.69 16.81 15.26
N ASN A 307 -0.02 15.98 16.01
CA ASN A 307 -0.24 16.21 17.43
C ASN A 307 -0.37 14.87 18.18
N GLY A 308 0.43 14.70 19.23
CA GLY A 308 0.29 13.60 20.17
C GLY A 308 1.53 12.72 20.25
N THR A 309 1.36 11.45 20.62
CA THR A 309 2.47 10.56 20.98
C THR A 309 2.51 9.30 20.11
N ALA A 310 3.66 9.08 19.47
CA ALA A 310 4.00 7.82 18.84
C ALA A 310 4.78 6.91 19.79
N ARG A 311 4.55 5.60 19.71
CA ARG A 311 5.28 4.53 20.42
C ARG A 311 6.02 3.65 19.40
N PRO A 312 7.11 4.15 18.79
CA PRO A 312 7.80 3.44 17.72
C PRO A 312 8.52 2.18 18.19
N LYS A 313 8.73 1.22 17.27
CA LYS A 313 9.75 0.18 17.48
C LYS A 313 11.14 0.80 17.31
N LEU A 314 12.03 0.60 18.27
CA LEU A 314 13.43 0.93 18.07
C LEU A 314 14.08 -0.06 17.09
N CYS A 315 14.79 0.46 16.11
CA CYS A 315 15.44 -0.30 15.06
C CYS A 315 16.96 -0.13 15.14
N ALA A 316 17.70 -1.20 14.85
CA ALA A 316 19.15 -1.14 14.73
C ALA A 316 19.55 -0.18 13.59
N PRO A 317 20.71 0.51 13.69
CA PRO A 317 21.23 1.35 12.62
C PRO A 317 21.38 0.56 11.33
N ALA A 318 21.09 1.19 10.18
CA ALA A 318 21.07 0.51 8.87
C ALA A 318 22.40 -0.13 8.45
N ASN A 319 23.53 0.30 9.03
CA ASN A 319 24.89 -0.18 8.72
C ASN A 319 25.36 -1.36 9.59
N SER A 320 24.47 -1.97 10.38
CA SER A 320 24.80 -3.11 11.26
C SER A 320 24.59 -4.48 10.60
N ARG A 321 24.48 -4.55 9.27
CA ARG A 321 24.35 -5.79 8.49
C ARG A 321 25.48 -5.95 7.50
#